data_AF-A0A5K3G1Q3-F1
#
_entry.id   AF-A0A5K3G1Q3-F1
#
_cell.length_a   1.000
_cell.length_b   1.000
_cell.length_c   1.000
_cell.angle_alpha   90.00
_cell.angle_beta   90.00
_cell.angle_gamma   90.00
#
_symmetry.space_group_name_H-M   'P 1'
#
loop_
_entity.id
_entity.type
_entity.pdbx_description
1 polymer ?
#
loop_
_entity_poly.entity_id
_entity_poly.type
_entity_poly.pdbx_seq_one_letter_code
_entity_poly.pdbx_strand_id
1 'polypeptide(L)' 'MEVKTTNHNGSSPMDDVVAVKLLCEGLYKELIDNITRQGISTFCPAIYDGVMCWPPAIPNSTVYLPCPASFNGATYNA' A
#
# COMPACT_ATOMS: atom_id res chain seq x y z
N MET A 1 35.32 2.21 -10.29
CA MET A 1 33.99 2.82 -10.15
C MET A 1 33.59 2.67 -8.69
N GLU A 2 33.75 3.73 -7.92
CA GLU A 2 33.35 3.75 -6.51
C GLU A 2 31.85 4.01 -6.43
N VAL A 3 31.11 3.09 -5.82
CA VAL A 3 29.70 3.33 -5.48
C VAL A 3 29.71 4.24 -4.26
N LYS A 4 29.40 5.51 -4.51
CA LYS A 4 29.28 6.55 -3.49
C LYS A 4 28.05 6.23 -2.64
N THR A 5 28.25 5.73 -1.43
CA THR A 5 27.20 5.51 -0.44
C THR A 5 26.66 6.89 -0.06
N THR A 6 25.48 7.24 -0.54
CA THR A 6 24.79 8.45 -0.10
C THR A 6 24.29 8.25 1.32
N ASN A 7 24.87 9.01 2.25
CA ASN A 7 24.39 9.18 3.62
C ASN A 7 22.92 9.63 3.60
N HIS A 8 21.99 8.72 3.94
CA HIS A 8 20.66 9.14 4.33
C HIS A 8 20.72 9.66 5.77
N ASN A 9 20.88 10.98 5.88
CA ASN A 9 20.55 11.71 7.10
C ASN A 9 19.11 11.37 7.51
N GLY A 10 18.92 11.06 8.79
CA GLY A 10 17.75 10.37 9.33
C GLY A 10 16.42 10.89 8.81
N SER A 11 15.74 10.05 8.03
CA SER A 11 14.31 10.15 7.80
C SER A 11 13.60 9.91 9.14
N SER A 12 12.65 10.77 9.47
CA SER A 12 11.77 10.53 10.59
C SER A 12 10.94 9.28 10.26
N PRO A 13 10.64 8.38 11.21
CA PRO A 13 9.77 7.23 10.96
C PRO A 13 8.42 7.62 10.32
N MET A 14 7.99 8.87 10.52
CA MET A 14 6.79 9.44 9.92
C MET A 14 6.93 9.71 8.41
N ASP A 15 8.13 10.05 7.91
CA ASP A 15 8.36 10.31 6.49
C ASP A 15 8.22 9.03 5.67
N ASP A 16 8.68 7.91 6.23
CA ASP A 16 8.57 6.59 5.62
C ASP A 16 7.11 6.10 5.60
N VAL A 17 6.34 6.35 6.67
CA VAL A 17 4.91 5.99 6.74
C VAL A 17 4.08 6.77 5.71
N VAL A 18 4.35 8.06 5.53
CA VAL A 18 3.66 8.90 4.54
C VAL A 18 4.03 8.44 3.12
N ALA A 19 5.30 8.17 2.85
CA ALA A 19 5.74 7.68 1.55
C ALA A 19 5.05 6.35 1.18
N VAL A 20 4.99 5.40 2.11
CA VAL A 20 4.35 4.10 1.89
C VAL A 20 2.83 4.25 1.66
N LYS A 21 2.17 5.15 2.41
CA LYS A 21 0.75 5.45 2.17
C LYS A 21 0.52 5.97 0.76
N LEU A 22 1.32 6.94 0.31
CA LEU A 22 1.21 7.51 -1.04
C LEU A 22 1.48 6.46 -2.12
N LEU A 23 2.39 5.51 -1.88
CA LEU A 23 2.63 4.39 -2.78
C LEU A 23 1.39 3.50 -2.91
N CYS A 24 0.77 3.09 -1.80
CA CYS A 24 -0.45 2.28 -1.86
C CYS A 24 -1.62 3.04 -2.52
N GLU A 25 -1.79 4.34 -2.24
CA GLU A 25 -2.80 5.16 -2.91
C GLU A 25 -2.53 5.28 -4.41
N GLY A 26 -1.26 5.41 -4.81
CA GLY A 26 -0.85 5.40 -6.21
C GLY A 26 -1.19 4.10 -6.93
N LEU A 27 -0.92 2.95 -6.29
CA LEU A 27 -1.23 1.62 -6.83
C LEU A 27 -2.73 1.44 -7.11
N TYR A 28 -3.59 2.01 -6.26
CA TYR A 28 -5.05 1.87 -6.38
C TYR A 28 -5.75 3.13 -6.89
N LYS A 29 -5.01 4.05 -7.52
CA LYS A 29 -5.53 5.35 -7.96
C LYS A 29 -6.80 5.23 -8.80
N GLU A 30 -6.81 4.33 -9.79
CA GLU A 30 -7.98 4.17 -10.68
C GLU A 30 -9.23 3.70 -9.92
N LEU A 31 -9.06 2.83 -8.92
CA LEU A 31 -10.15 2.35 -8.09
C LEU A 31 -10.68 3.47 -7.19
N ILE A 32 -9.79 4.24 -6.57
CA ILE A 32 -10.16 5.42 -5.77
C ILE A 32 -10.93 6.44 -6.61
N ASP A 33 -10.45 6.73 -7.84
CA ASP A 33 -11.10 7.64 -8.76
C ASP A 33 -12.50 7.12 -9.16
N ASN A 34 -12.66 5.81 -9.36
CA ASN A 34 -13.96 5.20 -9.66
C ASN A 34 -14.94 5.30 -8.49
N ILE A 35 -14.50 4.97 -7.26
CA ILE A 35 -15.31 5.09 -6.04
C ILE A 35 -15.80 6.54 -5.87
N THR A 36 -14.91 7.50 -6.07
CA THR A 36 -15.22 8.93 -5.97
C THR A 36 -16.23 9.37 -7.05
N ARG A 37 -16.07 8.90 -8.29
CA ARG A 37 -17.03 9.17 -9.40
C ARG A 37 -18.43 8.62 -9.13
N GLN A 38 -18.53 7.53 -8.36
CA GLN A 38 -19.83 6.97 -7.94
C GLN A 38 -20.47 7.76 -6.79
N GLY A 39 -19.85 8.86 -6.33
CA GLY A 39 -20.35 9.69 -5.23
C GLY A 39 -20.13 9.08 -3.84
N ILE A 40 -19.31 8.03 -3.74
CA ILE A 40 -18.99 7.39 -2.46
C ILE A 40 -17.88 8.21 -1.80
N SER A 41 -18.23 8.94 -0.74
CA SER A 41 -17.30 9.80 0.00
C SER A 41 -16.71 9.14 1.26
N THR A 42 -17.28 8.02 1.70
CA THR A 42 -16.84 7.29 2.90
C THR A 42 -16.39 5.89 2.51
N PHE A 43 -15.09 5.64 2.62
CA PHE A 43 -14.43 4.36 2.38
C PHE A 43 -13.11 4.30 3.17
N CYS A 44 -12.63 3.10 3.48
CA CYS A 44 -11.28 2.94 4.01
C CYS A 44 -10.27 3.25 2.90
N PRO A 45 -9.24 4.08 3.13
CA PRO A 45 -8.23 4.38 2.12
C PRO A 45 -7.35 3.17 1.82
N ALA A 46 -6.61 3.23 0.72
CA ALA A 46 -5.53 2.28 0.47
C ALA A 46 -4.44 2.44 1.54
N ILE A 47 -3.97 1.33 2.11
CA ILE A 47 -3.03 1.35 3.24
C ILE A 47 -2.11 0.13 3.24
N TYR A 48 -0.87 0.32 3.68
CA TYR A 48 0.07 -0.78 3.93
C TYR A 48 -0.09 -1.29 5.37
N ASP A 49 -0.17 -2.61 5.53
CA ASP A 49 -0.34 -3.26 6.84
C ASP A 49 0.96 -3.88 7.40
N GLY A 50 2.09 -3.71 6.73
CA GLY A 50 3.34 -4.41 7.05
C GLY A 50 3.62 -5.63 6.17
N VAL A 51 2.66 -6.04 5.33
CA VAL A 51 2.78 -7.18 4.42
C VAL A 51 2.52 -6.75 2.99
N MET A 52 1.37 -6.11 2.74
CA MET A 52 0.95 -5.69 1.40
C MET A 52 0.11 -4.41 1.45
N CYS A 53 0.00 -3.74 0.31
CA CYS A 53 -0.94 -2.64 0.16
C CYS A 53 -2.36 -3.21 0.04
N TRP A 54 -3.24 -2.83 0.95
CA TRP A 54 -4.67 -3.09 0.86
C TRP A 54 -5.34 -2.06 -0.06
N PRO A 55 -6.29 -2.48 -0.90
CA PRO A 55 -7.07 -1.58 -1.74
C PRO A 55 -8.05 -0.75 -0.90
N PRO A 56 -8.57 0.37 -1.42
CA PRO A 56 -9.66 1.07 -0.77
C PRO A 56 -10.88 0.15 -0.63
N ALA A 57 -11.57 0.23 0.50
CA ALA A 57 -12.73 -0.62 0.81
C ALA A 57 -13.97 0.21 1.10
N ILE A 58 -15.04 -0.05 0.35
CA ILE A 58 -16.36 0.57 0.56
C ILE A 58 -17.03 -0.09 1.78
N PRO A 59 -17.83 0.64 2.58
CA PRO A 59 -18.57 0.05 3.70
C PRO A 59 -19.43 -1.15 3.28
N ASN A 60 -19.51 -2.16 4.15
CA ASN A 60 -20.26 -3.39 3.92
C ASN A 60 -19.83 -4.21 2.68
N SER A 61 -18.60 -4.01 2.20
CA SER A 61 -18.01 -4.79 1.11
C SER A 61 -16.87 -5.68 1.60
N THR A 62 -16.48 -6.65 0.77
CA THR A 62 -15.29 -7.48 1.00
C THR A 62 -14.31 -7.25 -0.13
N VAL A 63 -13.07 -6.92 0.21
CA VAL A 63 -11.96 -6.80 -0.73
C VAL A 63 -11.15 -8.09 -0.71
N TYR A 64 -10.78 -8.58 -1.89
CA TYR A 64 -10.00 -9.80 -2.04
C TYR A 64 -8.63 -9.45 -2.59
N LEU A 65 -7.61 -10.05 -2.00
CA LEU A 65 -6.24 -9.97 -2.49
C LEU A 65 -5.70 -11.40 -2.64
N PRO A 66 -4.90 -11.68 -3.68
CA PRO A 66 -4.15 -12.92 -3.71
C PRO A 66 -3.21 -12.96 -2.49
N CYS A 67 -2.96 -14.16 -1.98
CA CYS A 67 -1.92 -14.34 -0.97
C CYS A 67 -0.58 -13.85 -1.53
N PRO A 68 0.27 -13.20 -0.71
CA PRO A 68 1.62 -12.88 -1.15
C PRO A 68 2.37 -14.16 -1.50
N ALA A 69 3.35 -14.08 -2.40
CA ALA A 69 4.14 -15.25 -2.80
C ALA A 69 4.87 -15.90 -1.61
N SER A 70 5.28 -15.07 -0.64
CA SER A 70 5.85 -15.50 0.62
C SER A 70 5.44 -14.59 1.77
N PHE A 71 5.41 -15.14 2.98
CA PHE A 71 5.17 -14.41 4.21
C PHE A 71 5.95 -15.05 5.35
N ASN A 72 6.70 -14.26 6.12
CA ASN A 72 7.52 -14.73 7.24
C ASN A 72 8.43 -15.94 6.93
N GLY A 73 9.03 -15.95 5.74
CA GLY A 73 9.93 -17.03 5.30
C GLY A 73 9.23 -18.30 4.81
N ALA A 74 7.89 -18.36 4.84
CA ALA A 74 7.12 -19.40 4.20
C ALA A 74 6.71 -18.97 2.79
N THR A 75 6.82 -19.88 1.82
CA THR A 75 6.31 -19.70 0.44
C THR A 75 5.03 -20.50 0.27
N TYR A 76 4.04 -19.94 -0.42
CA TYR A 76 2.80 -20.64 -0.72
C TYR A 76 2.92 -21.40 -2.04
N ASN A 77 2.50 -22.66 -2.09
CA ASN A 77 2.58 -23.58 -3.24
C ASN A 77 4.02 -23.93 -3.69
N ALA A 78 4.86 -24.39 -2.76
CA ALA A 78 6.14 -25.03 -3.08
C ALA A 78 5.96 -26.38 -3.79
#